data_AF-A0A498I8W7-F1
#
_entry.id   AF-A0A498I8W7-F1
#
_cell.length_a   1.000
_cell.length_b   1.000
_cell.length_c   1.000
_cell.angle_alpha   90.00
_cell.angle_beta   90.00
_cell.angle_gamma   90.00
#
_symmetry.space_group_name_H-M   'P 1'
#
loop_
_entity.id
_entity.type
_entity.pdbx_description
1 polymer ?
#
loop_
_entity_poly.entity_id
_entity_poly.type
_entity_poly.pdbx_seq_one_letter_code
_entity_poly.pdbx_strand_id
1 'polypeptide(L)'
;MLKAFDEAIHDGVDVLSLSLVNYVPLFSDVDERDGIATGSFHVVAKGITVMCATGNNGSSAHPNIAAPGVNILAATSPLYSFTEGGYAMMSGTSMSTSHVTGIVPLIKRMHPNWSPAAIKSAIVTTAWRNGPSGLPIFAEGSPQKLANSFDFGGGLVNPNGAAEPGLVYDMSAADYMEYLCARGHNNSAISRLIGKITTCPVKKPFILDVNLPSVTILVDANLFLLDLGQDYTYKTVNIFG
;
A
#
# COMPACT_ATOMS: atom_id res chain seq x y z
N MET A 1 13.53 3.91 -12.54
CA MET A 1 12.68 3.91 -11.33
C MET A 1 13.48 4.27 -10.08
N LEU A 2 14.55 3.54 -9.72
CA LEU A 2 15.38 3.89 -8.54
C LEU A 2 15.92 5.32 -8.55
N LYS A 3 16.44 5.82 -9.69
CA LYS A 3 16.85 7.22 -9.83
C LYS A 3 15.73 8.24 -9.58
N ALA A 4 14.48 7.89 -9.90
CA ALA A 4 13.34 8.78 -9.66
C ALA A 4 12.97 8.83 -8.17
N PHE A 5 13.20 7.74 -7.44
CA PHE A 5 13.10 7.74 -5.98
C PHE A 5 14.16 8.62 -5.35
N ASP A 6 15.42 8.51 -5.80
CA ASP A 6 16.52 9.35 -5.32
C ASP A 6 16.23 10.85 -5.58
N GLU A 7 15.73 11.18 -6.76
CA GLU A 7 15.34 12.56 -7.10
C GLU A 7 14.17 13.06 -6.25
N ALA A 8 13.14 12.24 -6.03
CA ALA A 8 12.01 12.62 -5.17
C ALA A 8 12.45 12.89 -3.72
N ILE A 9 13.42 12.10 -3.22
CA ILE A 9 14.03 12.33 -1.90
C ILE A 9 14.83 13.63 -1.91
N HIS A 10 15.61 13.89 -2.95
CA HIS A 10 16.39 15.12 -3.12
C HIS A 10 15.49 16.36 -3.16
N ASP A 11 14.36 16.29 -3.87
CA ASP A 11 13.38 17.36 -3.98
C ASP A 11 12.57 17.58 -2.69
N GLY A 12 12.69 16.67 -1.71
CA GLY A 12 12.05 16.80 -0.41
C GLY A 12 10.52 16.71 -0.46
N VAL A 13 9.97 15.91 -1.38
CA VAL A 13 8.51 15.76 -1.51
C VAL A 13 7.90 15.08 -0.28
N ASP A 14 6.66 15.43 0.06
CA ASP A 14 5.97 14.82 1.21
C ASP A 14 5.30 13.47 0.88
N VAL A 15 4.85 13.32 -0.36
CA VAL A 15 4.12 12.15 -0.86
C VAL A 15 4.58 11.82 -2.27
N LEU A 16 4.71 10.52 -2.55
CA LEU A 16 5.06 9.99 -3.86
C LEU A 16 3.95 9.07 -4.37
N SER A 17 3.48 9.34 -5.59
CA SER A 17 2.44 8.54 -6.25
C SER A 17 3.04 7.65 -7.33
N LEU A 18 2.77 6.35 -7.27
CA LEU A 18 3.28 5.35 -8.20
C LEU A 18 2.12 4.64 -8.92
N SER A 19 1.94 5.01 -10.18
CA SER A 19 0.93 4.43 -11.08
C SER A 19 1.60 3.67 -12.24
N LEU A 20 2.58 2.82 -11.93
CA LEU A 20 3.45 2.16 -12.92
C LEU A 20 3.37 0.63 -12.87
N VAL A 21 2.34 0.08 -12.20
CA VAL A 21 2.32 -1.32 -11.81
C VAL A 21 1.69 -2.20 -12.89
N ASN A 22 2.52 -3.06 -13.48
CA ASN A 22 2.12 -4.07 -14.47
C ASN A 22 2.01 -5.48 -13.85
N TYR A 23 2.65 -5.67 -12.68
CA TYR A 23 2.68 -6.91 -11.90
C TYR A 23 2.77 -6.51 -10.42
N VAL A 24 1.86 -7.03 -9.60
CA VAL A 24 1.87 -6.78 -8.15
C VAL A 24 2.29 -8.09 -7.52
N PRO A 25 3.47 -8.16 -6.88
CA PRO A 25 3.77 -9.33 -6.07
C PRO A 25 2.70 -9.42 -4.98
N LEU A 26 2.29 -10.65 -4.63
CA LEU A 26 1.30 -10.93 -3.57
C LEU A 26 1.67 -10.25 -2.22
N PHE A 27 2.92 -9.80 -2.10
CA PHE A 27 3.42 -9.02 -0.98
C PHE A 27 4.32 -7.87 -1.46
N SER A 28 3.75 -6.70 -1.78
CA SER A 28 4.55 -5.51 -2.13
C SER A 28 5.38 -4.98 -0.96
N ASP A 29 4.92 -5.19 0.27
CA ASP A 29 5.65 -4.85 1.49
C ASP A 29 6.82 -5.84 1.78
N VAL A 30 6.88 -7.00 1.11
CA VAL A 30 7.85 -8.08 1.43
C VAL A 30 8.61 -8.70 0.24
N ASP A 31 8.39 -8.26 -1.01
CA ASP A 31 9.08 -8.83 -2.18
C ASP A 31 10.31 -8.00 -2.57
N GLU A 32 11.49 -8.59 -2.32
CA GLU A 32 12.80 -7.99 -2.52
C GLU A 32 13.26 -7.98 -3.98
N ARG A 33 12.60 -8.76 -4.85
CA ARG A 33 12.97 -8.84 -6.27
C ARG A 33 12.42 -7.65 -7.06
N ASP A 34 11.61 -6.81 -6.42
CA ASP A 34 11.02 -5.63 -7.04
C ASP A 34 11.77 -4.35 -6.65
N GLY A 35 12.29 -3.65 -7.66
CA GLY A 35 12.87 -2.32 -7.50
C GLY A 35 11.86 -1.29 -6.96
N ILE A 36 10.55 -1.54 -7.12
CA ILE A 36 9.48 -0.75 -6.50
C ILE A 36 9.51 -0.90 -4.98
N ALA A 37 9.55 -2.12 -4.45
CA ALA A 37 9.52 -2.35 -3.00
C ALA A 37 10.77 -1.78 -2.31
N THR A 38 11.96 -2.11 -2.84
CA THR A 38 13.23 -1.59 -2.30
C THR A 38 13.30 -0.07 -2.39
N GLY A 39 12.90 0.51 -3.52
CA GLY A 39 12.90 1.96 -3.69
C GLY A 39 11.85 2.68 -2.85
N SER A 40 10.65 2.11 -2.71
CA SER A 40 9.59 2.65 -1.86
C SER A 40 10.01 2.64 -0.39
N PHE A 41 10.68 1.58 0.05
CA PHE A 41 11.27 1.54 1.38
C PHE A 41 12.30 2.65 1.57
N HIS A 42 13.18 2.87 0.60
CA HIS A 42 14.18 3.95 0.66
C HIS A 42 13.51 5.31 0.91
N VAL A 43 12.43 5.57 0.19
CA VAL A 43 11.62 6.80 0.27
C VAL A 43 10.89 6.89 1.63
N VAL A 44 10.24 5.82 2.08
CA VAL A 44 9.54 5.76 3.38
C VAL A 44 10.50 5.95 4.55
N ALA A 45 11.71 5.38 4.49
CA ALA A 45 12.74 5.56 5.51
C ALA A 45 13.22 7.03 5.63
N LYS A 46 12.95 7.85 4.61
CA LYS A 46 13.19 9.31 4.64
C LYS A 46 11.97 10.12 5.06
N GLY A 47 10.88 9.47 5.50
CA GLY A 47 9.67 10.14 5.98
C GLY A 47 8.70 10.56 4.88
N ILE A 48 8.87 10.04 3.66
CA ILE A 48 8.02 10.33 2.51
C ILE A 48 7.00 9.21 2.35
N THR A 49 5.71 9.55 2.27
CA THR A 49 4.65 8.55 2.11
C THR A 49 4.55 8.10 0.65
N VAL A 50 4.51 6.80 0.40
CA VAL A 50 4.37 6.23 -0.95
C VAL A 50 2.98 5.62 -1.13
N MET A 51 2.30 6.01 -2.21
CA MET A 51 1.03 5.43 -2.63
C MET A 51 1.22 4.70 -3.97
N CYS A 52 0.83 3.43 -4.02
CA CYS A 52 1.06 2.57 -5.18
C CYS A 52 -0.24 1.95 -5.68
N ALA A 53 -0.39 1.85 -7.00
CA ALA A 53 -1.51 1.18 -7.64
C ALA A 53 -1.37 -0.35 -7.52
N THR A 54 -2.46 -1.06 -7.26
CA THR A 54 -2.45 -2.53 -7.15
C THR A 54 -2.62 -3.25 -8.49
N GLY A 55 -2.39 -2.55 -9.60
CA GLY A 55 -2.59 -3.09 -10.95
C GLY A 55 -4.07 -3.29 -11.32
N ASN A 56 -4.33 -3.60 -12.59
CA ASN A 56 -5.69 -3.76 -13.12
C ASN A 56 -6.03 -5.22 -13.47
N ASN A 57 -5.21 -6.19 -13.00
CA ASN A 57 -5.28 -7.60 -13.39
C ASN A 57 -6.33 -8.41 -12.60
N GLY A 58 -7.40 -7.78 -12.13
CA GLY A 58 -8.51 -8.45 -11.45
C GLY A 58 -8.13 -9.15 -10.13
N SER A 59 -8.62 -10.38 -9.93
CA SER A 59 -8.69 -11.14 -8.67
C SER A 59 -7.38 -11.40 -7.92
N SER A 60 -6.23 -11.02 -8.47
CA SER A 60 -4.91 -11.13 -7.82
C SER A 60 -4.46 -9.83 -7.15
N ALA A 61 -5.20 -8.73 -7.30
CA ALA A 61 -4.91 -7.46 -6.65
C ALA A 61 -5.46 -7.47 -5.21
N HIS A 62 -4.58 -7.32 -4.22
CA HIS A 62 -4.93 -7.23 -2.81
C HIS A 62 -4.61 -5.84 -2.27
N PRO A 63 -5.53 -4.86 -2.38
CA PRO A 63 -5.30 -3.52 -1.87
C PRO A 63 -5.29 -3.47 -0.35
N ASN A 64 -4.53 -2.53 0.20
CA ASN A 64 -4.68 -2.15 1.61
C ASN A 64 -5.87 -1.20 1.83
N ILE A 65 -6.28 -0.45 0.79
CA ILE A 65 -7.37 0.52 0.83
C ILE A 65 -8.00 0.67 -0.56
N ALA A 66 -9.31 0.84 -0.63
CA ALA A 66 -10.04 1.15 -1.85
C ALA A 66 -10.37 2.66 -1.93
N ALA A 67 -10.36 3.20 -3.15
CA ALA A 67 -10.71 4.59 -3.43
C ALA A 67 -11.35 4.72 -4.82
N PRO A 68 -12.08 5.82 -5.11
CA PRO A 68 -12.69 6.03 -6.42
C PRO A 68 -11.68 5.92 -7.56
N GLY A 69 -11.95 5.01 -8.50
CA GLY A 69 -11.06 4.74 -9.62
C GLY A 69 -11.75 4.45 -10.93
N VAL A 70 -13.08 4.53 -11.00
CA VAL A 70 -13.87 4.28 -12.20
C VAL A 70 -14.53 5.58 -12.64
N ASN A 71 -14.50 5.88 -13.94
CA ASN A 71 -15.10 7.06 -14.52
C ASN A 71 -14.65 8.35 -13.82
N ILE A 72 -13.34 8.52 -13.68
CA ILE A 72 -12.72 9.71 -13.11
C ILE A 72 -12.35 10.65 -14.26
N LEU A 73 -12.73 11.93 -14.14
CA LEU A 73 -12.32 12.96 -15.07
C LEU A 73 -10.83 13.26 -14.86
N ALA A 74 -9.99 12.91 -15.84
CA ALA A 74 -8.56 13.10 -15.80
C ALA A 74 -8.11 14.08 -16.88
N ALA A 75 -7.10 14.90 -16.55
CA ALA A 75 -6.39 15.69 -17.54
C ALA A 75 -5.56 14.77 -18.44
N THR A 76 -5.54 15.05 -19.73
CA THR A 76 -4.80 14.28 -20.73
C THR A 76 -3.91 15.20 -21.56
N SER A 77 -2.98 14.60 -22.30
CA SER A 77 -2.26 15.34 -23.32
C SER A 77 -3.22 15.80 -24.41
N PRO A 78 -3.11 17.04 -24.91
CA PRO A 78 -3.86 17.52 -26.09
C PRO A 78 -3.63 16.66 -27.35
N LEU A 79 -2.58 15.83 -27.35
CA LEU A 79 -2.25 14.92 -28.44
C LEU A 79 -3.06 13.62 -28.42
N TYR A 80 -3.87 13.37 -27.38
CA TYR A 80 -4.77 12.22 -27.33
C TYR A 80 -6.03 12.51 -28.13
N SER A 81 -6.20 11.81 -29.26
CA SER A 81 -7.23 12.05 -30.30
C SER A 81 -8.69 11.92 -29.85
N PHE A 82 -8.94 11.52 -28.61
CA PHE A 82 -10.28 11.23 -28.07
C PHE A 82 -10.72 12.22 -26.98
N THR A 83 -10.11 13.40 -26.89
CA THR A 83 -10.31 14.30 -25.75
C THR A 83 -10.85 15.66 -26.16
N GLU A 84 -12.07 15.95 -25.73
CA GLU A 84 -12.63 17.30 -25.81
C GLU A 84 -11.95 18.15 -24.74
N GLY A 85 -11.18 19.15 -25.15
CA GLY A 85 -10.62 20.15 -24.24
C GLY A 85 -9.49 19.68 -23.33
N GLY A 86 -8.82 18.55 -23.63
CA GLY A 86 -7.69 18.05 -22.84
C GLY A 86 -8.09 17.27 -21.58
N TYR A 87 -9.34 16.80 -21.52
CA TYR A 87 -9.83 15.94 -20.45
C TYR A 87 -10.50 14.67 -21.01
N ALA A 88 -10.46 13.59 -20.23
CA ALA A 88 -11.17 12.35 -20.53
C ALA A 88 -11.63 11.63 -19.27
N MET A 89 -12.72 10.87 -19.41
CA MET A 89 -13.15 9.93 -18.37
C MET A 89 -12.28 8.69 -18.45
N MET A 90 -11.60 8.37 -17.35
CA MET A 90 -10.65 7.26 -17.25
C MET A 90 -10.94 6.39 -16.03
N SER A 91 -10.58 5.11 -16.14
CA SER A 91 -10.77 4.12 -15.10
C SER A 91 -9.49 3.33 -14.87
N GLY A 92 -9.22 2.96 -13.62
CA GLY A 92 -8.10 2.13 -13.21
C GLY A 92 -7.60 2.43 -11.80
N THR A 93 -6.81 1.51 -11.24
CA THR A 93 -6.22 1.68 -9.90
C THR A 93 -5.28 2.88 -9.83
N SER A 94 -4.69 3.32 -10.94
CA SER A 94 -3.94 4.58 -11.04
C SER A 94 -4.78 5.80 -10.64
N MET A 95 -6.07 5.82 -10.98
CA MET A 95 -6.99 6.89 -10.60
C MET A 95 -7.32 6.83 -9.11
N SER A 96 -7.52 5.62 -8.57
CA SER A 96 -7.66 5.42 -7.12
C SER A 96 -6.42 5.90 -6.35
N THR A 97 -5.22 5.54 -6.80
CA THR A 97 -3.95 5.96 -6.18
C THR A 97 -3.84 7.47 -6.11
N SER A 98 -4.27 8.19 -7.15
CA SER A 98 -4.25 9.66 -7.18
C SER A 98 -5.16 10.27 -6.11
N HIS A 99 -6.35 9.70 -5.88
CA HIS A 99 -7.25 10.15 -4.82
C HIS A 99 -6.64 9.96 -3.43
N VAL A 100 -6.07 8.80 -3.14
CA VAL A 100 -5.42 8.54 -1.84
C VAL A 100 -4.19 9.42 -1.66
N THR A 101 -3.40 9.63 -2.73
CA THR A 101 -2.24 10.54 -2.74
C THR A 101 -2.66 11.96 -2.34
N GLY A 102 -3.79 12.47 -2.84
CA GLY A 102 -4.29 13.81 -2.51
C GLY A 102 -4.72 13.98 -1.04
N ILE A 103 -5.07 12.90 -0.36
CA ILE A 103 -5.48 12.92 1.05
C ILE A 103 -4.27 13.04 1.99
N VAL A 104 -3.13 12.43 1.62
CA VAL A 104 -1.94 12.35 2.49
C VAL A 104 -1.42 13.73 2.93
N PRO A 105 -1.22 14.73 2.04
CA PRO A 105 -0.76 16.06 2.47
C PRO A 105 -1.72 16.75 3.43
N LEU A 106 -3.04 16.50 3.31
CA LEU A 106 -4.04 17.07 4.21
C LEU A 106 -3.89 16.48 5.62
N ILE A 107 -3.73 15.16 5.72
CA ILE A 107 -3.47 14.48 7.00
C ILE A 107 -2.14 14.97 7.58
N LYS A 108 -1.07 15.05 6.77
CA LYS A 108 0.25 15.50 7.21
C LYS A 108 0.23 16.96 7.69
N ARG A 109 -0.61 17.81 7.12
CA ARG A 109 -0.80 19.19 7.60
C ARG A 109 -1.47 19.24 8.98
N MET A 110 -2.38 18.31 9.27
CA MET A 110 -3.03 18.20 10.58
C MET A 110 -2.14 17.51 11.62
N HIS A 111 -1.31 16.57 11.17
CA HIS A 111 -0.39 15.78 12.00
C HIS A 111 1.05 15.85 11.48
N PRO A 112 1.75 16.99 11.64
CA PRO A 112 3.07 17.21 11.01
C PRO A 112 4.16 16.23 11.44
N ASN A 113 4.00 15.61 12.62
CA ASN A 113 4.99 14.70 13.21
C ASN A 113 4.71 13.22 12.90
N TRP A 114 3.63 12.90 12.20
CA TRP A 114 3.31 11.51 11.89
C TRP A 114 4.26 10.94 10.85
N SER A 115 4.71 9.71 11.10
CA SER A 115 5.47 8.96 10.11
C SER A 115 4.58 8.53 8.94
N PRO A 116 5.18 8.10 7.81
CA PRO A 116 4.43 7.44 6.75
C PRO A 116 3.60 6.23 7.22
N ALA A 117 4.09 5.48 8.22
CA ALA A 117 3.39 4.32 8.77
C ALA A 117 2.15 4.75 9.59
N ALA A 118 2.27 5.80 10.41
CA ALA A 118 1.13 6.38 11.13
C ALA A 118 0.05 6.89 10.16
N ILE A 119 0.44 7.57 9.08
CA ILE A 119 -0.50 8.02 8.03
C ILE A 119 -1.17 6.82 7.34
N LYS A 120 -0.40 5.78 6.95
CA LYS A 120 -0.95 4.54 6.39
C LYS A 120 -1.95 3.90 7.35
N SER A 121 -1.59 3.80 8.64
CA SER A 121 -2.46 3.27 9.68
C SER A 121 -3.77 4.04 9.75
N ALA A 122 -3.71 5.38 9.89
CA ALA A 122 -4.90 6.21 10.01
C ALA A 122 -5.85 6.04 8.82
N ILE A 123 -5.31 5.99 7.59
CA ILE A 123 -6.11 5.79 6.38
C ILE A 123 -6.78 4.40 6.36
N VAL A 124 -6.05 3.36 6.73
CA VAL A 124 -6.53 1.97 6.65
C VAL A 124 -7.51 1.64 7.77
N THR A 125 -7.26 2.06 9.00
CA THR A 125 -8.08 1.68 10.17
C THR A 125 -9.39 2.43 10.27
N THR A 126 -9.52 3.59 9.62
CA THR A 126 -10.72 4.45 9.66
C THR A 126 -11.60 4.34 8.41
N ALA A 127 -11.19 3.49 7.47
CA ALA A 127 -11.87 3.24 6.22
C ALA A 127 -13.28 2.67 6.45
N TRP A 128 -14.21 3.03 5.57
CA TRP A 128 -15.57 2.51 5.63
C TRP A 128 -15.64 1.09 5.09
N ARG A 129 -16.22 0.17 5.86
CA ARG A 129 -16.45 -1.22 5.46
C ARG A 129 -17.81 -1.45 4.79
N ASN A 130 -18.72 -0.51 5.01
CA ASN A 130 -19.96 -0.39 4.27
C ASN A 130 -19.83 0.80 3.34
N GLY A 131 -20.64 0.85 2.28
CA GLY A 131 -20.78 2.04 1.48
C GLY A 131 -21.20 3.24 2.33
N PRO A 132 -21.00 4.48 1.86
CA PRO A 132 -21.38 5.70 2.59
C PRO A 132 -22.86 5.74 3.02
N SER A 133 -23.72 4.97 2.35
CA SER A 133 -25.14 4.80 2.67
C SER A 133 -25.43 3.71 3.73
N GLY A 134 -24.41 3.06 4.29
CA GLY A 134 -24.53 1.93 5.22
C GLY A 134 -24.78 0.58 4.56
N LEU A 135 -24.86 0.52 3.23
CA LEU A 135 -25.09 -0.73 2.48
C LEU A 135 -23.79 -1.53 2.28
N PRO A 136 -23.86 -2.87 2.11
CA PRO A 136 -22.69 -3.66 1.80
C PRO A 136 -22.04 -3.25 0.47
N ILE A 137 -20.72 -3.36 0.38
CA ILE A 137 -19.95 -3.05 -0.82
C ILE A 137 -19.94 -4.29 -1.73
N PHE A 138 -20.11 -4.07 -3.03
CA PHE A 138 -20.01 -5.12 -4.05
C PHE A 138 -18.75 -4.94 -4.87
N ALA A 139 -18.07 -6.05 -5.15
CA ALA A 139 -16.90 -6.06 -6.02
C ALA A 139 -17.37 -6.10 -7.48
N GLU A 140 -16.82 -5.21 -8.29
CA GLU A 140 -17.03 -5.21 -9.74
C GLU A 140 -16.48 -6.51 -10.36
N GLY A 141 -17.32 -7.22 -11.12
CA GLY A 141 -17.00 -8.53 -11.67
C GLY A 141 -18.25 -9.26 -12.17
N SER A 142 -18.05 -10.34 -12.94
CA SER A 142 -19.13 -11.19 -13.42
C SER A 142 -18.87 -12.65 -13.02
N PRO A 143 -19.65 -13.22 -12.08
CA PRO A 143 -20.77 -12.61 -11.37
C PRO A 143 -20.31 -11.55 -10.35
N GLN A 144 -21.17 -10.56 -10.11
CA GLN A 144 -20.94 -9.60 -9.03
C GLN A 144 -20.98 -10.35 -7.69
N LYS A 145 -20.02 -10.06 -6.82
CA LYS A 145 -19.94 -10.68 -5.49
C LYS A 145 -19.94 -9.63 -4.41
N LEU A 146 -20.36 -10.02 -3.21
CA LEU A 146 -20.13 -9.22 -2.02
C LEU A 146 -18.62 -9.03 -1.85
N ALA A 147 -18.20 -7.78 -1.69
CA ALA A 147 -16.80 -7.46 -1.53
C ALA A 147 -16.31 -7.93 -0.15
N ASN A 148 -15.09 -8.47 -0.13
CA ASN A 148 -14.41 -8.91 1.08
C ASN A 148 -13.07 -8.17 1.25
N SER A 149 -12.34 -8.46 2.32
CA SER A 149 -11.07 -7.79 2.62
C SER A 149 -10.01 -7.92 1.53
N PHE A 150 -10.10 -8.91 0.63
CA PHE A 150 -9.20 -9.02 -0.52
C PHE A 150 -9.55 -8.07 -1.65
N ASP A 151 -10.77 -7.52 -1.68
CA ASP A 151 -11.25 -6.59 -2.71
C ASP A 151 -11.00 -5.12 -2.32
N PHE A 152 -11.09 -4.78 -1.02
CA PHE A 152 -10.96 -3.39 -0.55
C PHE A 152 -9.97 -3.17 0.61
N GLY A 153 -9.31 -4.22 1.10
CA GLY A 153 -8.38 -4.11 2.23
C GLY A 153 -9.09 -3.66 3.51
N GLY A 154 -8.66 -2.52 4.05
CA GLY A 154 -9.28 -1.88 5.21
C GLY A 154 -10.68 -1.33 4.95
N GLY A 155 -11.01 -1.00 3.69
CA GLY A 155 -12.31 -0.45 3.29
C GLY A 155 -12.18 0.63 2.22
N LEU A 156 -13.26 1.41 2.04
CA LEU A 156 -13.28 2.64 1.25
C LEU A 156 -12.63 3.78 2.05
N VAL A 157 -11.74 4.54 1.42
CA VAL A 157 -11.05 5.66 2.06
C VAL A 157 -12.02 6.67 2.68
N ASN A 158 -11.77 7.03 3.94
CA ASN A 158 -12.55 7.99 4.71
C ASN A 158 -11.61 9.10 5.23
N PRO A 159 -11.44 10.21 4.49
CA PRO A 159 -10.50 11.27 4.85
C PRO A 159 -10.79 11.91 6.21
N ASN A 160 -12.07 12.10 6.54
CA ASN A 160 -12.50 12.72 7.79
C ASN A 160 -12.22 11.80 8.98
N GLY A 161 -12.41 10.48 8.82
CA GLY A 161 -12.01 9.50 9.84
C GLY A 161 -10.50 9.47 10.03
N ALA A 162 -9.73 9.46 8.94
CA ALA A 162 -8.27 9.42 8.98
C ALA A 162 -7.64 10.68 9.61
N ALA A 163 -8.37 11.79 9.65
CA ALA A 163 -7.94 13.00 10.34
C ALA A 163 -7.91 12.82 11.87
N GLU A 164 -8.74 11.95 12.45
CA GLU A 164 -8.81 11.71 13.89
C GLU A 164 -9.06 10.21 14.19
N PRO A 165 -8.07 9.33 13.94
CA PRO A 165 -8.23 7.88 13.99
C PRO A 165 -8.29 7.32 15.42
N GLY A 166 -8.01 8.14 16.44
CA GLY A 166 -7.84 7.72 17.84
C GLY A 166 -6.52 6.98 18.08
N LEU A 167 -6.30 5.86 17.40
CA LEU A 167 -5.09 5.03 17.49
C LEU A 167 -4.42 4.88 16.12
N VAL A 168 -3.08 4.97 16.10
CA VAL A 168 -2.26 4.67 14.93
C VAL A 168 -1.18 3.64 15.25
N TYR A 169 -0.99 2.71 14.32
CA TYR A 169 0.11 1.75 14.30
C TYR A 169 1.30 2.42 13.62
N ASP A 170 2.20 2.98 14.44
CA ASP A 170 3.37 3.72 13.95
C ASP A 170 4.60 2.80 13.81
N MET A 171 5.49 3.15 12.89
CA MET A 171 6.78 2.49 12.69
C MET A 171 7.86 3.53 12.38
N SER A 172 9.00 3.36 13.01
CA SER A 172 10.21 4.12 12.75
C SER A 172 11.10 3.43 11.72
N ALA A 173 12.11 4.15 11.23
CA ALA A 173 13.16 3.56 10.40
C ALA A 173 13.91 2.40 11.09
N ALA A 174 13.92 2.35 12.43
CA ALA A 174 14.53 1.26 13.19
C ALA A 174 13.68 -0.02 13.13
N ASP A 175 12.35 0.08 13.18
CA ASP A 175 11.46 -1.08 13.08
C ASP A 175 11.56 -1.70 11.67
N TYR A 176 11.62 -0.83 10.67
CA TYR A 176 11.89 -1.21 9.28
C TYR A 176 13.27 -1.88 9.09
N MET A 177 14.30 -1.39 9.81
CA MET A 177 15.62 -2.00 9.81
C MET A 177 15.59 -3.41 10.43
N GLU A 178 14.95 -3.57 11.58
CA GLU A 178 14.78 -4.85 12.26
C GLU A 178 14.06 -5.87 11.37
N TYR A 179 13.02 -5.42 10.67
CA TYR A 179 12.35 -6.21 9.65
C TYR A 179 13.31 -6.71 8.55
N LEU A 180 14.11 -5.82 7.94
CA LEU A 180 15.09 -6.21 6.93
C LEU A 180 16.15 -7.19 7.48
N CYS A 181 16.54 -7.03 8.74
CA CYS A 181 17.44 -7.94 9.43
C CYS A 181 16.81 -9.33 9.63
N ALA A 182 15.54 -9.40 10.02
CA ALA A 182 14.79 -10.65 10.15
C ALA A 182 14.70 -11.39 8.80
N ARG A 183 14.54 -10.64 7.71
CA ARG A 183 14.53 -11.13 6.32
C ARG A 183 15.88 -11.65 5.83
N GLY A 184 16.97 -11.31 6.49
CA GLY A 184 18.31 -11.79 6.14
C GLY A 184 19.08 -10.89 5.19
N HIS A 185 18.67 -9.62 5.01
CA HIS A 185 19.46 -8.65 4.28
C HIS A 185 20.82 -8.39 4.96
N ASN A 186 21.83 -8.09 4.15
CA ASN A 186 23.16 -7.79 4.65
C ASN A 186 23.24 -6.38 5.24
N ASN A 187 24.12 -6.19 6.22
CA ASN A 187 24.31 -4.91 6.90
C ASN A 187 24.66 -3.77 5.93
N SER A 188 25.43 -4.05 4.88
CA SER A 188 25.85 -3.05 3.89
C SER A 188 24.71 -2.55 3.01
N ALA A 189 23.81 -3.43 2.56
CA ALA A 189 22.64 -3.02 1.79
C ALA A 189 21.66 -2.23 2.66
N ILE A 190 21.40 -2.69 3.89
CA ILE A 190 20.54 -1.97 4.83
C ILE A 190 21.13 -0.59 5.13
N SER A 191 22.44 -0.51 5.36
CA SER A 191 23.12 0.77 5.63
C SER A 191 23.00 1.74 4.46
N ARG A 192 23.14 1.24 3.22
CA ARG A 192 22.96 2.05 2.01
C ARG A 192 21.52 2.54 1.86
N LEU A 193 20.56 1.68 2.18
CA LEU A 193 19.13 1.95 2.05
C LEU A 193 18.64 2.96 3.09
N ILE A 194 19.15 2.91 4.32
CA ILE A 194 18.78 3.88 5.37
C ILE A 194 19.63 5.16 5.26
N GLY A 195 20.83 5.06 4.70
CA GLY A 195 21.82 6.12 4.66
C GLY A 195 22.53 6.32 6.01
N LYS A 196 22.52 5.30 6.88
CA LYS A 196 23.18 5.27 8.18
C LYS A 196 23.87 3.92 8.36
N ILE A 197 25.04 3.89 9.00
CA ILE A 197 25.73 2.64 9.32
C ILE A 197 24.85 1.83 10.27
N THR A 198 24.50 0.63 9.85
CA THR A 198 23.54 -0.24 10.51
C THR A 198 24.10 -1.66 10.63
N THR A 199 23.98 -2.22 11.83
CA THR A 199 24.37 -3.60 12.13
C THR A 199 23.17 -4.34 12.67
N CYS A 200 22.78 -5.44 12.01
CA CYS A 200 21.71 -6.28 12.49
C CYS A 200 22.04 -6.93 13.85
N PRO A 201 21.06 -7.05 14.76
CA PRO A 201 21.27 -7.71 16.03
C PRO A 201 21.60 -9.20 15.84
N VAL A 202 22.43 -9.74 16.73
CA VAL A 202 22.87 -11.15 16.71
C VAL A 202 21.68 -12.10 16.86
N LYS A 203 20.71 -11.74 17.71
CA LYS A 203 19.42 -12.41 17.79
C LYS A 203 18.47 -11.75 16.78
N LYS A 204 18.09 -12.49 15.74
CA LYS A 204 17.16 -11.98 14.73
C LYS A 204 15.76 -11.79 15.33
N PRO A 205 15.11 -10.64 15.09
CA PRO A 205 13.72 -10.42 15.46
C PRO A 205 12.80 -11.32 14.63
N PHE A 206 11.56 -11.53 15.10
CA PHE A 206 10.58 -12.32 14.36
C PHE A 206 10.02 -11.50 13.20
N ILE A 207 9.99 -12.09 12.01
CA ILE A 207 9.48 -11.45 10.77
C ILE A 207 8.01 -10.99 10.88
N LEU A 208 7.24 -11.59 11.78
CA LEU A 208 5.82 -11.28 11.99
C LEU A 208 5.59 -10.15 13.01
N ASP A 209 6.65 -9.69 13.68
CA ASP A 209 6.58 -8.63 14.71
C ASP A 209 6.71 -7.24 14.06
N VAL A 210 5.91 -6.99 13.03
CA VAL A 210 5.88 -5.72 12.29
C VAL A 210 4.57 -5.02 12.65
N ASN A 211 4.66 -3.74 13.04
CA ASN A 211 3.51 -2.97 13.51
C ASN A 211 2.60 -2.50 12.35
N LEU A 212 1.97 -3.44 11.66
CA LEU A 212 1.06 -3.19 10.56
C LEU A 212 -0.41 -3.17 11.02
N PRO A 213 -1.27 -2.35 10.40
CA PRO A 213 -2.71 -2.32 10.68
C PRO A 213 -3.47 -3.53 10.08
N SER A 214 -2.83 -4.69 9.99
CA SER A 214 -3.37 -5.92 9.40
C SER A 214 -2.68 -7.15 9.98
N VAL A 215 -3.38 -8.28 10.12
CA VAL A 215 -2.79 -9.55 10.53
C VAL A 215 -2.97 -10.61 9.45
N THR A 216 -1.88 -11.30 9.14
CA THR A 216 -1.87 -12.42 8.20
C THR A 216 -1.61 -13.71 8.95
N ILE A 217 -2.53 -14.67 8.81
CA ILE A 217 -2.44 -16.00 9.43
C ILE A 217 -1.98 -17.01 8.37
N LEU A 218 -0.92 -17.74 8.70
CA LEU A 218 -0.48 -18.93 7.98
C LEU A 218 -1.37 -20.10 8.39
N VAL A 219 -2.06 -20.72 7.44
CA VAL A 219 -2.78 -21.98 7.69
C VAL A 219 -1.99 -23.08 6.99
N ASP A 220 -1.42 -24.01 7.78
CA ASP A 220 -0.55 -25.08 7.28
C ASP A 220 -1.34 -26.24 6.64
N ALA A 221 -0.68 -26.92 5.72
CA ALA A 221 -1.24 -27.87 4.75
C ALA A 221 -1.47 -29.28 5.32
N ASN A 222 -2.70 -29.82 5.16
CA ASN A 222 -3.04 -31.21 4.79
C ASN A 222 -4.50 -31.56 5.11
N LEU A 223 -5.37 -31.70 4.09
CA LEU A 223 -5.99 -32.99 3.71
C LEU A 223 -6.90 -32.85 2.45
N PHE A 224 -6.58 -33.69 1.45
CA PHE A 224 -7.30 -34.06 0.21
C PHE A 224 -7.23 -33.16 -1.05
N LEU A 225 -6.49 -33.71 -2.03
CA LEU A 225 -6.30 -33.33 -3.43
C LEU A 225 -7.60 -32.93 -4.16
N LEU A 226 -7.57 -31.80 -4.85
CA LEU A 226 -7.85 -31.73 -6.29
C LEU A 226 -7.15 -30.51 -6.91
N ASP A 227 -6.22 -30.86 -7.80
CA ASP A 227 -5.53 -30.08 -8.83
C ASP A 227 -4.32 -29.17 -8.51
N LEU A 228 -3.33 -29.32 -9.39
CA LEU A 228 -1.90 -29.07 -9.20
C LEU A 228 -1.51 -27.60 -9.42
N GLY A 229 -1.04 -26.95 -8.36
CA GLY A 229 -0.28 -25.70 -8.41
C GLY A 229 0.11 -25.31 -7.00
N GLN A 230 1.41 -25.36 -6.69
CA GLN A 230 1.88 -24.93 -5.38
C GLN A 230 1.65 -23.43 -5.22
N ASP A 231 0.68 -23.06 -4.38
CA ASP A 231 0.58 -21.74 -3.77
C ASP A 231 0.04 -21.89 -2.34
N TYR A 232 0.85 -21.45 -1.38
CA TYR A 232 0.44 -21.33 0.02
C TYR A 232 -0.76 -20.37 0.10
N THR A 233 -1.87 -20.82 0.68
CA THR A 233 -3.09 -20.01 0.79
C THR A 233 -3.08 -19.26 2.12
N TYR A 234 -2.86 -17.94 2.08
CA TYR A 234 -2.80 -17.08 3.27
C TYR A 234 -4.18 -16.45 3.55
N LYS A 235 -4.56 -16.30 4.83
CA LYS A 235 -5.73 -15.51 5.24
C LYS A 235 -5.26 -14.23 5.91
N THR A 236 -5.44 -13.08 5.26
CA THR A 236 -5.27 -11.77 5.91
C THR A 236 -6.61 -11.36 6.53
N VAL A 237 -6.63 -11.19 7.84
CA VAL A 237 -7.78 -10.75 8.63
C VAL A 237 -7.46 -9.36 9.19
N ASN A 238 -8.27 -8.37 8.82
CA ASN A 238 -8.21 -7.03 9.40
C ASN A 238 -8.95 -7.06 10.75
N ILE A 239 -8.27 -6.72 11.86
CA ILE A 239 -8.75 -7.07 13.22
C ILE A 239 -9.86 -6.15 13.75
N PHE A 240 -10.10 -4.97 13.18
CA PHE A 240 -11.03 -4.03 13.82
C PHE A 240 -12.48 -4.37 13.49
N GLY A 241 -13.38 -4.37 14.47
CA GLY A 241 -14.83 -4.60 14.31
C GLY A 241 -15.60 -3.30 14.26
#